data_AF-A0A953MKH0-F1
#
_entry.id   AF-A0A953MKH0-F1
#
_cell.length_a   1.000
_cell.length_b   1.000
_cell.length_c   1.000
_cell.angle_alpha   90.00
_cell.angle_beta   90.00
_cell.angle_gamma   90.00
#
_symmetry.space_group_name_H-M   'P 1'
#
loop_
_entity.id
_entity.type
_entity.pdbx_description
1 polymer ?
#
loop_
_entity_poly.entity_id
_entity_poly.type
_entity_poly.pdbx_seq_one_letter_code
_entity_poly.pdbx_strand_id
1 'polypeptide(L)'
;MSLTIGCDPELGIRLNGSHAHARRFFKANSSFGLDGNDSTAELRPGYSESPIDLTAKIRTILEYGHSKHPELEFISGHMVDDYTVGGHVHIGATPNDTIIANLDTVLGALSDCIDDLDQREKRRNYGYGRKGAYRRKSYGFEYRVPGSWLLSPSITLVTLTLAKLTVLNENIDYDKFNRFDNPQDFLRRFKNITPTIPSDCQEGLLELQILLNSDRPNWNVNILPNWGLGGLAA
;
A
#
# COMPACT_ATOMS: atom_id res chain seq x y z
N MET A 1 9.30 10.98 -19.50
CA MET A 1 8.05 10.22 -19.66
C MET A 1 7.30 10.34 -18.34
N SER A 2 6.05 10.78 -18.33
CA SER A 2 5.30 10.84 -17.07
C SER A 2 4.62 9.50 -16.81
N LEU A 3 4.80 8.97 -15.60
CA LEU A 3 4.22 7.70 -15.16
C LEU A 3 3.11 8.01 -14.16
N THR A 4 1.89 7.59 -14.46
CA THR A 4 0.78 7.66 -13.50
C THR A 4 0.76 6.42 -12.62
N ILE A 5 0.50 6.63 -11.34
CA ILE A 5 0.20 5.59 -10.36
C ILE A 5 -1.22 5.82 -9.82
N GLY A 6 -1.94 4.73 -9.56
CA GLY A 6 -3.20 4.70 -8.84
C GLY A 6 -3.16 3.58 -7.80
N CYS A 7 -4.25 3.36 -7.10
CA CYS A 7 -4.37 2.23 -6.17
C CYS A 7 -5.82 1.99 -5.81
N ASP A 8 -6.08 0.80 -5.30
CA ASP A 8 -7.33 0.43 -4.66
C ASP A 8 -7.07 -0.40 -3.37
N PRO A 9 -6.47 0.21 -2.33
CA PRO A 9 -6.17 -0.49 -1.10
C PRO A 9 -7.44 -0.75 -0.27
N GLU A 10 -7.45 -1.90 0.36
CA GLU A 10 -8.56 -2.45 1.12
C GLU A 10 -8.39 -2.21 2.64
N LEU A 11 -9.48 -2.21 3.39
CA LEU A 11 -9.49 -2.08 4.85
C LEU A 11 -10.49 -3.04 5.48
N GLY A 12 -10.09 -3.61 6.61
CA GLY A 12 -11.05 -4.21 7.54
C GLY A 12 -11.75 -3.09 8.32
N ILE A 13 -13.02 -3.31 8.64
CA ILE A 13 -13.82 -2.41 9.44
C ILE A 13 -14.16 -3.09 10.76
N ARG A 14 -13.97 -2.39 11.88
CA ARG A 14 -14.47 -2.82 13.19
C ARG A 14 -15.45 -1.80 13.75
N LEU A 15 -16.39 -2.30 14.54
CA LEU A 15 -17.28 -1.53 15.39
C LEU A 15 -17.18 -2.10 16.81
N ASN A 16 -16.75 -1.28 17.77
CA ASN A 16 -16.51 -1.70 19.15
C ASN A 16 -15.52 -2.89 19.23
N GLY A 17 -14.42 -2.82 18.49
CA GLY A 17 -13.36 -3.84 18.47
C GLY A 17 -13.72 -5.15 17.74
N SER A 18 -14.92 -5.25 17.17
CA SER A 18 -15.38 -6.47 16.46
C SER A 18 -15.58 -6.20 14.98
N HIS A 19 -15.31 -7.20 14.13
CA HIS A 19 -15.52 -7.10 12.69
C HIS A 19 -16.93 -6.62 12.34
N ALA A 20 -17.02 -5.71 11.37
CA ALA A 20 -18.27 -5.27 10.81
C ALA A 20 -18.20 -5.25 9.27
N HIS A 21 -19.24 -5.77 8.61
CA HIS A 21 -19.29 -5.78 7.15
C HIS A 21 -19.37 -4.36 6.58
N ALA A 22 -18.42 -3.99 5.72
CA ALA A 22 -18.34 -2.67 5.09
C ALA A 22 -19.65 -2.27 4.36
N ARG A 23 -20.38 -3.22 3.75
CA ARG A 23 -21.67 -2.96 3.07
C ARG A 23 -22.75 -2.31 3.93
N ARG A 24 -22.63 -2.39 5.25
CA ARG A 24 -23.59 -1.77 6.19
C ARG A 24 -23.44 -0.24 6.24
N PHE A 25 -22.28 0.27 5.82
CA PHE A 25 -21.87 1.65 6.03
C PHE A 25 -21.57 2.38 4.72
N PHE A 26 -21.00 1.68 3.74
CA PHE A 26 -20.53 2.26 2.49
C PHE A 26 -21.22 1.66 1.26
N LYS A 27 -21.36 2.47 0.21
CA LYS A 27 -21.93 2.04 -1.07
C LYS A 27 -20.84 1.38 -1.92
N ALA A 28 -21.22 0.41 -2.74
CA ALA A 28 -20.31 -0.12 -3.75
C ALA A 28 -19.88 0.98 -4.74
N ASN A 29 -18.68 0.85 -5.32
CA ASN A 29 -18.14 1.72 -6.37
C ASN A 29 -17.96 3.22 -6.02
N SER A 30 -17.97 3.60 -4.74
CA SER A 30 -17.57 4.96 -4.30
C SER A 30 -16.07 5.06 -3.98
N SER A 31 -15.57 6.29 -3.81
CA SER A 31 -14.18 6.56 -3.43
C SER A 31 -13.79 5.92 -2.09
N PHE A 32 -14.71 5.87 -1.13
CA PHE A 32 -14.66 4.93 0.00
C PHE A 32 -15.82 3.96 -0.20
N GLY A 33 -15.54 2.75 -0.67
CA GLY A 33 -16.57 1.80 -1.09
C GLY A 33 -16.29 0.39 -0.59
N LEU A 34 -16.73 -0.59 -1.37
CA LEU A 34 -16.56 -2.01 -1.08
C LEU A 34 -15.59 -2.62 -2.10
N ASP A 35 -14.80 -3.60 -1.66
CA ASP A 35 -14.15 -4.56 -2.58
C ASP A 35 -15.23 -5.52 -3.17
N GLY A 36 -14.84 -6.47 -4.01
CA GLY A 36 -15.67 -7.58 -4.47
C GLY A 36 -16.22 -8.47 -3.35
N ASN A 37 -15.66 -8.38 -2.14
CA ASN A 37 -16.26 -8.91 -0.91
C ASN A 37 -16.94 -7.78 -0.10
N ASP A 38 -18.25 -7.87 0.08
CA ASP A 38 -19.08 -6.94 0.87
C ASP A 38 -18.60 -6.68 2.31
N SER A 39 -17.73 -7.55 2.86
CA SER A 39 -17.12 -7.39 4.18
C SER A 39 -16.01 -6.35 4.24
N THR A 40 -15.31 -6.12 3.13
CA THR A 40 -14.07 -5.34 3.08
C THR A 40 -14.32 -3.99 2.43
N ALA A 41 -13.81 -2.92 3.05
CA ALA A 41 -13.85 -1.58 2.45
C ALA A 41 -12.71 -1.43 1.44
N GLU A 42 -12.90 -0.63 0.39
CA GLU A 42 -11.86 -0.33 -0.61
C GLU A 42 -11.83 1.16 -0.92
N LEU A 43 -10.63 1.74 -0.90
CA LEU A 43 -10.39 3.14 -1.23
C LEU A 43 -10.06 3.28 -2.72
N ARG A 44 -10.60 4.31 -3.39
CA ARG A 44 -10.37 4.57 -4.82
C ARG A 44 -10.02 6.04 -5.05
N PRO A 45 -8.75 6.46 -4.80
CA PRO A 45 -8.29 7.83 -4.99
C PRO A 45 -8.14 8.27 -6.45
N GLY A 46 -8.37 7.37 -7.41
CA GLY A 46 -8.04 7.61 -8.81
C GLY A 46 -6.54 7.44 -9.05
N TYR A 47 -5.97 8.30 -9.88
CA TYR A 47 -4.54 8.26 -10.24
C TYR A 47 -3.86 9.62 -10.05
N SER A 48 -2.53 9.60 -10.02
CA SER A 48 -1.66 10.77 -9.97
C SER A 48 -0.31 10.45 -10.60
N GLU A 49 0.41 11.45 -11.07
CA GLU A 49 1.84 11.30 -11.35
C GLU A 49 2.67 11.39 -10.06
N SER A 50 2.18 12.10 -9.05
CA SER A 50 2.87 12.35 -7.78
C SER A 50 2.40 11.38 -6.68
N PRO A 51 3.31 10.62 -6.04
CA PRO A 51 2.96 9.78 -4.91
C PRO A 51 2.51 10.60 -3.69
N ILE A 52 3.00 11.84 -3.55
CA ILE A 52 2.56 12.79 -2.50
C ILE A 52 1.09 13.14 -2.72
N ASP A 53 0.72 13.51 -3.94
CA ASP A 53 -0.66 13.89 -4.27
C ASP A 53 -1.61 12.69 -4.12
N LEU A 54 -1.17 11.49 -4.51
CA LEU A 54 -1.97 10.28 -4.34
C LEU A 54 -2.17 9.96 -2.86
N THR A 55 -1.14 10.12 -2.03
CA THR A 55 -1.23 9.99 -0.56
C THR A 55 -2.20 11.00 0.04
N ALA A 56 -2.17 12.26 -0.43
CA ALA A 56 -3.12 13.28 0.02
C ALA A 56 -4.57 12.95 -0.36
N LYS A 57 -4.81 12.44 -1.58
CA LYS A 57 -6.14 11.97 -2.01
C LYS A 57 -6.65 10.82 -1.13
N ILE A 58 -5.78 9.89 -0.75
CA ILE A 58 -6.12 8.80 0.17
C ILE A 58 -6.55 9.35 1.53
N ARG A 59 -5.80 10.33 2.08
CA ARG A 59 -6.19 11.00 3.34
C ARG A 59 -7.60 11.59 3.25
N THR A 60 -7.92 12.32 2.18
CA THR A 60 -9.26 12.93 2.00
C THR A 60 -10.36 11.87 1.96
N ILE A 61 -10.09 10.70 1.38
CA ILE A 61 -11.05 9.59 1.34
C ILE A 61 -11.22 8.97 2.73
N LEU A 62 -10.14 8.74 3.48
CA LEU A 62 -10.20 8.26 4.87
C LEU A 62 -10.99 9.23 5.76
N GLU A 63 -10.73 10.53 5.63
CA GLU A 63 -11.46 11.59 6.34
C GLU A 63 -12.95 11.58 6.00
N TYR A 64 -13.30 11.44 4.71
CA TYR A 64 -14.69 11.28 4.30
C TYR A 64 -15.33 10.05 4.96
N GLY A 65 -14.67 8.88 4.88
CA GLY A 65 -15.17 7.64 5.49
C GLY A 65 -15.43 7.80 6.98
N HIS A 66 -14.46 8.36 7.71
CA HIS A 66 -14.57 8.64 9.14
C HIS A 66 -15.67 9.65 9.47
N SER A 67 -15.81 10.73 8.68
CA SER A 67 -16.85 11.75 8.90
C SER A 67 -18.28 11.19 8.76
N LYS A 68 -18.46 10.12 7.98
CA LYS A 68 -19.76 9.46 7.78
C LYS A 68 -20.10 8.50 8.91
N HIS A 69 -19.10 7.81 9.44
CA HIS A 69 -19.26 6.79 10.47
C HIS A 69 -18.10 6.90 11.47
N PRO A 70 -18.13 7.91 12.36
CA PRO A 70 -17.03 8.20 13.29
C PRO A 70 -16.80 7.11 14.33
N GLU A 71 -17.79 6.24 14.54
CA GLU A 71 -17.73 5.10 15.45
C GLU A 71 -16.91 3.91 14.94
N LEU A 72 -16.54 3.91 13.65
CA LEU A 72 -15.81 2.82 13.03
C LEU A 72 -14.31 2.93 13.24
N GLU A 73 -13.68 1.77 13.38
CA GLU A 73 -12.23 1.61 13.34
C GLU A 73 -11.84 1.06 11.98
N PHE A 74 -10.79 1.65 11.39
CA PHE A 74 -10.25 1.24 10.10
C PHE A 74 -8.96 0.48 10.33
N ILE A 75 -8.86 -0.74 9.83
CA ILE A 75 -7.74 -1.64 10.10
C ILE A 75 -7.06 -2.03 8.78
N SER A 76 -5.74 -1.84 8.73
CA SER A 76 -4.87 -2.17 7.60
C SER A 76 -4.05 -3.43 7.92
N GLY A 77 -3.42 -4.05 6.92
CA GLY A 77 -2.54 -5.20 7.13
C GLY A 77 -2.63 -6.20 5.98
N HIS A 78 -2.48 -7.49 6.27
CA HIS A 78 -2.68 -8.56 5.28
C HIS A 78 -3.93 -9.40 5.59
N MET A 79 -4.24 -9.57 6.87
CA MET A 79 -5.39 -10.31 7.36
C MET A 79 -6.01 -9.55 8.52
N VAL A 80 -7.29 -9.19 8.39
CA VAL A 80 -8.05 -8.50 9.43
C VAL A 80 -9.30 -9.30 9.71
N ASP A 81 -9.44 -9.79 10.95
CA ASP A 81 -10.60 -10.53 11.43
C ASP A 81 -11.03 -11.66 10.46
N ASP A 82 -10.06 -12.46 10.02
CA ASP A 82 -10.17 -13.56 9.05
C ASP A 82 -10.48 -13.16 7.59
N TYR A 83 -10.51 -11.87 7.28
CA TYR A 83 -10.60 -11.37 5.90
C TYR A 83 -9.24 -10.95 5.37
N THR A 84 -8.94 -11.37 4.14
CA THR A 84 -7.77 -10.89 3.40
C THR A 84 -7.98 -9.44 3.00
N VAL A 85 -6.97 -8.60 3.19
CA VAL A 85 -6.99 -7.21 2.70
C VAL A 85 -5.79 -6.95 1.78
N GLY A 86 -6.04 -6.38 0.61
CA GLY A 86 -5.05 -6.06 -0.42
C GLY A 86 -4.60 -4.60 -0.42
N GLY A 87 -3.34 -4.35 -0.77
CA GLY A 87 -2.78 -3.02 -1.01
C GLY A 87 -2.45 -2.82 -2.48
N HIS A 88 -3.43 -3.06 -3.35
CA HIS A 88 -3.24 -3.08 -4.78
C HIS A 88 -2.72 -1.72 -5.31
N VAL A 89 -1.69 -1.77 -6.16
CA VAL A 89 -1.08 -0.57 -6.77
C VAL A 89 -1.29 -0.63 -8.27
N HIS A 90 -1.83 0.43 -8.86
CA HIS A 90 -2.10 0.53 -10.29
C HIS A 90 -0.99 1.32 -10.96
N ILE A 91 -0.43 0.78 -12.04
CA ILE A 91 0.70 1.35 -12.75
C ILE A 91 0.28 1.64 -14.19
N GLY A 92 0.47 2.89 -14.61
CA GLY A 92 0.20 3.38 -15.97
C GLY A 92 1.26 2.99 -16.99
N ALA A 93 1.67 1.72 -17.00
CA ALA A 93 2.68 1.17 -17.90
C ALA A 93 2.27 -0.23 -18.39
N THR A 94 2.85 -0.68 -19.50
CA THR A 94 2.62 -2.04 -19.98
C THR A 94 3.35 -3.02 -19.05
N PRO A 95 2.69 -4.03 -18.46
CA PRO A 95 3.38 -5.00 -17.62
C PRO A 95 4.30 -5.88 -18.47
N ASN A 96 5.52 -6.09 -17.97
CA ASN A 96 6.49 -7.04 -18.47
C ASN A 96 7.14 -7.79 -17.29
N ASP A 97 7.77 -8.93 -17.56
CA ASP A 97 8.29 -9.80 -16.50
C ASP A 97 9.36 -9.11 -15.64
N THR A 98 10.17 -8.23 -16.23
CA THR A 98 11.19 -7.44 -15.51
C THR A 98 10.56 -6.47 -14.52
N ILE A 99 9.55 -5.70 -14.94
CA ILE A 99 8.80 -4.80 -14.04
C ILE A 99 8.20 -5.59 -12.88
N ILE A 100 7.54 -6.71 -13.17
CA ILE A 100 6.84 -7.51 -12.15
C ILE A 100 7.86 -8.10 -11.16
N ALA A 101 8.96 -8.68 -11.63
CA ALA A 101 10.01 -9.22 -10.79
C ALA A 101 10.68 -8.12 -9.93
N ASN A 102 10.90 -6.94 -10.50
CA ASN A 102 11.45 -5.81 -9.77
C ASN A 102 10.50 -5.30 -8.69
N LEU A 103 9.19 -5.24 -8.96
CA LEU A 103 8.17 -4.90 -7.96
C LEU A 103 8.12 -5.95 -6.84
N ASP A 104 8.21 -7.24 -7.17
CA ASP A 104 8.30 -8.34 -6.20
C ASP A 104 9.53 -8.19 -5.30
N THR A 105 10.68 -7.81 -5.87
CA THR A 105 11.92 -7.60 -5.11
C THR A 105 11.81 -6.38 -4.20
N VAL A 106 11.42 -5.22 -4.73
CA VAL A 106 11.46 -3.96 -4.00
C VAL A 106 10.37 -3.88 -2.94
N LEU A 107 9.11 -4.14 -3.32
CA LEU A 107 8.00 -4.12 -2.36
C LEU A 107 7.99 -5.36 -1.47
N GLY A 108 8.58 -6.48 -1.91
CA GLY A 108 8.85 -7.64 -1.06
C GLY A 108 9.87 -7.32 0.04
N ALA A 109 10.95 -6.63 -0.29
CA ALA A 109 11.93 -6.19 0.73
C ALA A 109 11.30 -5.23 1.74
N LEU A 110 10.45 -4.29 1.29
CA LEU A 110 9.69 -3.43 2.20
C LEU A 110 8.81 -4.27 3.12
N SER A 111 8.04 -5.21 2.55
CA SER A 111 7.18 -6.15 3.28
C SER A 111 7.97 -6.92 4.35
N ASP A 112 9.17 -7.41 4.05
CA ASP A 112 10.03 -8.12 5.02
C ASP A 112 10.48 -7.24 6.19
N CYS A 113 10.60 -5.92 5.98
CA CYS A 113 10.96 -4.97 7.01
C CYS A 113 9.78 -4.59 7.91
N ILE A 114 8.59 -4.39 7.33
CA ILE A 114 7.49 -3.71 8.04
C ILE A 114 6.31 -4.60 8.37
N ASP A 115 6.03 -5.66 7.61
CA ASP A 115 4.77 -6.41 7.74
C ASP A 115 4.78 -7.38 8.93
N ASP A 116 3.58 -7.63 9.46
CA ASP A 116 3.31 -8.78 10.31
C ASP A 116 3.44 -10.08 9.50
N LEU A 117 4.40 -10.92 9.88
CA LEU A 117 4.73 -12.15 9.15
C LEU A 117 3.58 -13.16 9.16
N ASP A 118 2.88 -13.30 10.29
CA ASP A 118 1.79 -14.26 10.44
C ASP A 118 0.60 -13.86 9.58
N GLN A 119 0.23 -12.57 9.56
CA GLN A 119 -0.84 -12.08 8.69
C GLN A 119 -0.48 -12.28 7.21
N ARG A 120 0.76 -11.98 6.82
CA ARG A 120 1.23 -12.13 5.44
C ARG A 120 1.19 -13.59 4.97
N GLU A 121 1.65 -14.52 5.81
CA GLU A 121 1.62 -15.95 5.50
C GLU A 121 0.18 -16.47 5.40
N LYS A 122 -0.70 -16.06 6.33
CA LYS A 122 -2.13 -16.38 6.25
C LYS A 122 -2.74 -15.89 4.94
N ARG A 123 -2.53 -14.63 4.54
CA ARG A 123 -3.06 -14.10 3.25
C ARG A 123 -2.61 -14.93 2.05
N ARG A 124 -1.34 -15.39 2.05
CA ARG A 124 -0.78 -16.29 1.01
C ARG A 124 -1.42 -17.67 1.00
N ASN A 125 -1.68 -18.23 2.18
CA ASN A 125 -2.38 -19.52 2.32
C ASN A 125 -3.83 -19.45 1.82
N TYR A 126 -4.48 -18.28 1.93
CA TYR A 126 -5.79 -17.99 1.32
C TYR A 126 -5.74 -17.72 -0.19
N GLY A 127 -4.56 -17.79 -0.82
CA GLY A 127 -4.39 -17.68 -2.27
C GLY A 127 -4.09 -16.26 -2.79
N TYR A 128 -3.90 -15.27 -1.91
CA TYR A 128 -3.64 -13.88 -2.27
C TYR A 128 -2.17 -13.48 -2.00
N GLY A 129 -1.67 -12.43 -2.65
CA GLY A 129 -0.33 -11.91 -2.34
C GLY A 129 0.85 -12.79 -2.76
N ARG A 130 0.64 -13.69 -3.72
CA ARG A 130 1.73 -14.48 -4.33
C ARG A 130 2.59 -13.56 -5.20
N LYS A 131 3.91 -13.76 -5.18
CA LYS A 131 4.84 -13.07 -6.10
C LYS A 131 4.38 -13.24 -7.54
N GLY A 132 4.53 -12.18 -8.34
CA GLY A 132 4.09 -12.14 -9.72
C GLY A 132 2.59 -11.92 -9.90
N ALA A 133 1.81 -11.75 -8.83
CA ALA A 133 0.37 -11.51 -8.95
C ALA A 133 0.09 -10.10 -9.50
N TYR A 134 -0.43 -10.04 -10.72
CA TYR A 134 -0.93 -8.81 -11.33
C TYR A 134 -2.17 -9.07 -12.19
N ARG A 135 -2.88 -8.01 -12.56
CA ARG A 135 -4.00 -8.04 -13.51
C ARG A 135 -3.82 -6.96 -14.56
N ARG A 136 -3.97 -7.32 -15.83
CA ARG A 136 -3.96 -6.36 -16.95
C ARG A 136 -5.19 -5.46 -16.90
N LYS A 137 -5.00 -4.18 -17.20
CA LYS A 137 -6.04 -3.14 -17.30
C LYS A 137 -5.85 -2.36 -18.61
N SER A 138 -6.88 -1.65 -19.07
CA SER A 138 -6.77 -0.84 -20.30
C SER A 138 -5.73 0.28 -20.20
N TYR A 139 -5.44 0.74 -18.98
CA TYR A 139 -4.47 1.79 -18.68
C TYR A 139 -3.10 1.27 -18.20
N GLY A 140 -2.87 -0.06 -18.17
CA GLY A 140 -1.64 -0.66 -17.69
C GLY A 140 -1.89 -1.94 -16.89
N PHE A 141 -1.53 -1.94 -15.61
CA PHE A 141 -1.78 -3.10 -14.74
C PHE A 141 -2.04 -2.73 -13.27
N GLU A 142 -2.67 -3.65 -12.58
CA GLU A 142 -2.88 -3.68 -11.14
C GLU A 142 -1.94 -4.72 -10.55
N TYR A 143 -0.98 -4.29 -9.73
CA TYR A 143 -0.05 -5.13 -8.99
C TYR A 143 -0.68 -5.52 -7.65
N ARG A 144 -0.72 -6.82 -7.34
CA ARG A 144 -1.64 -7.39 -6.33
C ARG A 144 -0.96 -8.08 -5.15
N VAL A 145 0.36 -7.95 -5.08
CA VAL A 145 1.18 -8.67 -4.09
C VAL A 145 1.05 -8.09 -2.68
N PRO A 146 1.13 -6.78 -2.44
CA PRO A 146 1.12 -6.22 -1.10
C PRO A 146 -0.22 -6.46 -0.38
N GLY A 147 -0.15 -6.60 0.94
CA GLY A 147 -1.29 -6.33 1.82
C GLY A 147 -1.58 -4.83 1.87
N SER A 148 -2.69 -4.45 2.50
CA SER A 148 -3.02 -3.05 2.70
C SER A 148 -1.94 -2.34 3.52
N TRP A 149 -1.36 -1.32 2.92
CA TRP A 149 -0.25 -0.49 3.45
C TRP A 149 -0.74 0.84 4.04
N LEU A 150 -2.05 0.97 4.27
CA LEU A 150 -2.71 2.17 4.78
C LEU A 150 -2.46 2.44 6.28
N LEU A 151 -1.48 1.79 6.92
CA LEU A 151 -1.24 1.95 8.35
C LEU A 151 -0.90 3.40 8.74
N SER A 152 -0.20 4.14 7.86
CA SER A 152 0.16 5.54 8.06
C SER A 152 0.38 6.25 6.72
N PRO A 153 0.35 7.60 6.68
CA PRO A 153 0.72 8.36 5.48
C PRO A 153 2.16 8.10 5.05
N SER A 154 3.09 7.89 6.00
CA SER A 154 4.49 7.57 5.72
C SER A 154 4.63 6.24 4.98
N ILE A 155 4.05 5.15 5.50
CA ILE A 155 4.10 3.82 4.87
C ILE A 155 3.43 3.84 3.48
N THR A 156 2.32 4.58 3.35
CA THR A 156 1.64 4.81 2.07
C THR A 156 2.56 5.49 1.08
N LEU A 157 3.16 6.61 1.47
CA LEU A 157 4.04 7.40 0.60
C LEU A 157 5.26 6.59 0.18
N VAL A 158 5.88 5.84 1.10
CA VAL A 158 7.01 4.95 0.83
C VAL A 158 6.61 3.88 -0.20
N THR A 159 5.48 3.20 0.00
CA THR A 159 5.02 2.13 -0.88
C THR A 159 4.78 2.65 -2.31
N LEU A 160 4.05 3.75 -2.44
CA LEU A 160 3.76 4.38 -3.74
C LEU A 160 5.03 4.91 -4.42
N THR A 161 5.95 5.48 -3.64
CA THR A 161 7.24 5.98 -4.13
C THR A 161 8.12 4.86 -4.66
N LEU A 162 8.25 3.77 -3.89
CA LEU A 162 9.02 2.60 -4.32
C LEU A 162 8.42 1.99 -5.58
N ALA A 163 7.10 1.79 -5.63
CA ALA A 163 6.43 1.28 -6.83
C ALA A 163 6.71 2.14 -8.07
N LYS A 164 6.59 3.47 -7.95
CA LYS A 164 6.87 4.42 -9.04
C LYS A 164 8.33 4.35 -9.48
N LEU A 165 9.28 4.42 -8.54
CA LEU A 165 10.71 4.40 -8.84
C LEU A 165 11.15 3.08 -9.49
N THR A 166 10.61 1.95 -9.04
CA THR A 166 10.88 0.65 -9.63
C THR A 166 10.52 0.60 -11.11
N VAL A 167 9.36 1.15 -11.49
CA VAL A 167 8.89 1.14 -12.89
C VAL A 167 9.66 2.16 -13.73
N LEU A 168 9.94 3.35 -13.21
CA LEU A 168 10.74 4.37 -13.91
C LEU A 168 12.18 3.91 -14.20
N ASN A 169 12.67 2.95 -13.42
CA ASN A 169 14.01 2.39 -13.55
C ASN A 169 13.95 0.90 -13.96
N GLU A 170 13.00 0.52 -14.82
CA GLU A 170 12.77 -0.88 -15.22
C GLU A 170 14.00 -1.59 -15.80
N ASN A 171 14.98 -0.84 -16.33
CA ASN A 171 16.24 -1.37 -16.85
C ASN A 171 17.20 -1.87 -15.75
N ILE A 172 16.92 -1.57 -14.49
CA ILE A 172 17.70 -2.03 -13.34
C ILE A 172 17.18 -3.40 -12.91
N ASP A 173 18.09 -4.36 -12.75
CA ASP A 173 17.79 -5.67 -12.17
C ASP A 173 17.99 -5.61 -10.65
N TYR A 174 16.94 -5.25 -9.92
CA TYR A 174 17.02 -5.05 -8.47
C TYR A 174 17.29 -6.36 -7.72
N ASP A 175 16.94 -7.51 -8.29
CA ASP A 175 17.17 -8.82 -7.68
C ASP A 175 18.67 -9.11 -7.50
N LYS A 176 19.53 -8.63 -8.43
CA LYS A 176 20.99 -8.73 -8.29
C LYS A 176 21.54 -8.03 -7.06
N PHE A 177 20.92 -6.93 -6.61
CA PHE A 177 21.34 -6.21 -5.42
C PHE A 177 20.76 -6.87 -4.17
N ASN A 178 19.46 -7.19 -4.20
CA ASN A 178 18.76 -7.77 -3.06
C ASN A 178 19.28 -9.16 -2.66
N ARG A 179 19.75 -10.00 -3.60
CA ARG A 179 20.26 -11.36 -3.28
C ARG A 179 21.45 -11.39 -2.31
N PHE A 180 22.26 -10.34 -2.26
CA PHE A 180 23.45 -10.28 -1.42
C PHE A 180 23.24 -9.52 -0.12
N ASP A 181 22.08 -8.91 0.03
CA ASP A 181 21.78 -7.95 1.08
C ASP A 181 20.64 -8.47 1.95
N ASN A 182 20.64 -8.14 3.25
CA ASN A 182 19.38 -8.23 3.98
C ASN A 182 18.41 -7.15 3.45
N PRO A 183 17.08 -7.36 3.54
CA PRO A 183 16.10 -6.43 2.97
C PRO A 183 16.26 -4.97 3.42
N GLN A 184 16.66 -4.74 4.67
CA GLN A 184 16.85 -3.40 5.23
C GLN A 184 18.06 -2.69 4.60
N ASP A 185 19.18 -3.38 4.43
CA ASP A 185 20.40 -2.83 3.81
C ASP A 185 20.26 -2.63 2.30
N PHE A 186 19.46 -3.48 1.65
CA PHE A 186 19.03 -3.27 0.27
C PHE A 186 18.23 -1.96 0.15
N LEU A 187 17.20 -1.78 0.98
CA LEU A 187 16.37 -0.56 0.96
C LEU A 187 17.14 0.71 1.35
N ARG A 188 18.11 0.62 2.28
CA ARG A 188 19.01 1.74 2.61
C ARG A 188 19.82 2.22 1.40
N ARG A 189 20.24 1.29 0.54
CA ARG A 189 20.99 1.61 -0.70
C ARG A 189 20.09 1.92 -1.88
N PHE A 190 18.79 1.70 -1.79
CA PHE A 190 17.85 1.83 -2.92
C PHE A 190 18.01 3.16 -3.68
N LYS A 191 18.14 4.28 -2.94
CA LYS A 191 18.38 5.61 -3.53
C LYS A 191 19.67 5.67 -4.36
N ASN A 192 20.74 5.02 -3.91
CA ASN A 192 22.05 5.08 -4.57
C ASN A 192 22.12 4.20 -5.83
N ILE A 193 21.32 3.14 -5.88
CA ILE A 193 21.27 2.21 -7.02
C ILE A 193 20.15 2.56 -8.03
N THR A 194 19.36 3.60 -7.76
CA THR A 194 18.25 4.05 -8.60
C THR A 194 18.61 5.37 -9.29
N PRO A 195 18.91 5.37 -10.61
CA PRO A 195 19.44 6.55 -11.28
C PRO A 195 18.40 7.64 -11.54
N THR A 196 17.14 7.29 -11.79
CA THR A 196 16.07 8.25 -12.08
C THR A 196 15.19 8.44 -10.85
N ILE A 197 15.33 9.60 -10.19
CA ILE A 197 14.53 9.96 -9.02
C ILE A 197 13.87 11.33 -9.25
N PRO A 198 12.60 11.36 -9.67
CA PRO A 198 11.83 12.60 -9.75
C PRO A 198 11.73 13.31 -8.39
N SER A 199 11.54 14.63 -8.40
CA SER A 199 11.48 15.43 -7.17
C SER A 199 10.35 15.02 -6.23
N ASP A 200 9.20 14.60 -6.78
CA ASP A 200 8.04 14.14 -6.02
C ASP A 200 8.24 12.77 -5.33
N CYS A 201 9.36 12.09 -5.58
CA CYS A 201 9.76 10.85 -4.90
C CYS A 201 10.75 11.09 -3.76
N GLN A 202 11.31 12.29 -3.59
CA GLN A 202 12.35 12.55 -2.58
C GLN A 202 11.82 12.40 -1.16
N GLU A 203 10.60 12.88 -0.90
CA GLU A 203 9.95 12.78 0.41
C GLU A 203 9.71 11.31 0.79
N GLY A 204 9.21 10.49 -0.13
CA GLY A 204 9.02 9.06 0.14
C GLY A 204 10.32 8.31 0.40
N LEU A 205 11.45 8.73 -0.20
CA LEU A 205 12.76 8.17 0.13
C LEU A 205 13.29 8.63 1.49
N LEU A 206 12.96 9.86 1.93
CA LEU A 206 13.29 10.34 3.27
C LEU A 206 12.49 9.55 4.32
N GLU A 207 11.18 9.43 4.13
CA GLU A 207 10.28 8.63 4.96
C GLU A 207 10.72 7.16 5.03
N LEU A 208 11.22 6.60 3.93
CA LEU A 208 11.81 5.25 3.94
C LEU A 208 12.99 5.17 4.91
N GLN A 209 13.91 6.15 4.92
CA GLN A 209 15.03 6.12 5.86
C GLN A 209 14.56 6.22 7.32
N ILE A 210 13.54 7.04 7.60
CA ILE A 210 12.96 7.15 8.95
C ILE A 210 12.33 5.81 9.36
N LEU A 211 11.52 5.22 8.47
CA LEU A 211 10.85 3.94 8.68
C LEU A 211 11.84 2.80 8.94
N LEU A 212 12.95 2.73 8.20
CA LEU A 212 13.97 1.71 8.38
C LEU A 212 14.80 1.89 9.67
N ASN A 213 14.70 3.04 10.36
CA ASN A 213 15.39 3.29 11.63
C ASN A 213 14.41 3.35 12.81
N SER A 214 13.13 3.02 12.59
CA SER A 214 12.09 2.97 13.60
C SER A 214 11.80 1.53 14.02
N ASP A 215 11.12 1.37 15.16
CA ASP A 215 10.58 0.07 15.55
C ASP A 215 9.57 -0.47 14.53
N ARG A 216 9.41 -1.79 14.50
CA ARG A 216 8.41 -2.41 13.62
C ARG A 216 7.00 -1.88 13.93
N PRO A 217 6.20 -1.52 12.90
CA PRO A 217 4.86 -1.00 13.13
C PRO A 217 3.93 -2.04 13.77
N ASN A 218 3.01 -1.57 14.62
CA ASN A 218 1.89 -2.39 15.10
C ASN A 218 0.74 -2.34 14.08
N TRP A 219 0.44 -3.48 13.46
CA TRP A 219 -0.61 -3.60 12.44
C TRP A 219 -2.01 -3.82 13.00
N ASN A 220 -2.16 -4.13 14.29
CA ASN A 220 -3.47 -4.36 14.92
C ASN A 220 -3.96 -3.10 15.66
N VAL A 221 -4.10 -2.00 14.92
CA VAL A 221 -4.57 -0.71 15.44
C VAL A 221 -5.58 -0.07 14.50
N ASN A 222 -6.43 0.80 15.03
CA ASN A 222 -7.17 1.76 14.21
C ASN A 222 -6.16 2.71 13.55
N ILE A 223 -6.17 2.78 12.22
CA ILE A 223 -5.20 3.59 11.46
C ILE A 223 -5.47 5.09 11.56
N LEU A 224 -6.71 5.50 11.89
CA LEU A 224 -7.13 6.90 11.80
C LEU A 224 -6.19 7.86 12.57
N PRO A 225 -5.77 7.60 13.83
CA PRO A 225 -4.83 8.46 14.55
C PRO A 225 -3.47 8.60 13.86
N ASN A 226 -2.95 7.54 13.21
CA ASN A 226 -1.70 7.61 12.45
C ASN A 226 -1.82 8.53 11.23
N TRP A 227 -3.03 8.67 10.70
CA TRP A 227 -3.37 9.63 9.68
C TRP A 227 -3.76 10.99 10.26
N GLY A 228 -3.60 11.26 11.56
CA GLY A 228 -4.06 12.52 12.15
C GLY A 228 -5.56 12.75 11.96
N LEU A 229 -6.33 11.66 11.96
CA LEU A 229 -7.80 11.62 11.93
C LEU A 229 -8.28 10.96 13.23
N GLY A 230 -9.49 11.28 13.70
CA GLY A 230 -10.01 10.69 14.93
C GLY A 230 -9.36 11.19 16.23
N GLY A 231 -8.69 12.35 16.19
CA GLY A 231 -8.45 13.14 17.40
C GLY A 231 -9.78 13.70 17.92
N LEU A 232 -9.94 13.76 19.24
CA LEU A 232 -11.14 14.28 19.91
C LEU A 232 -11.63 15.56 19.22
N ALA A 233 -12.89 15.58 18.80
CA ALA A 233 -13.63 16.83 18.75
C ALA A 233 -13.51 17.45 20.14
N ALA A 234 -12.78 18.56 20.25
CA ALA A 234 -12.81 19.41 21.43
C ALA A 234 -14.20 20.03 21.57
#